data_AF-M0C2M9-F1
#
_entry.id   AF-M0C2M9-F1
#
_cell.length_a   1.000
_cell.length_b   1.000
_cell.length_c   1.000
_cell.angle_alpha   90.00
_cell.angle_beta   90.00
_cell.angle_gamma   90.00
#
_symmetry.space_group_name_H-M   'P 1'
#
loop_
_entity.id
_entity.type
_entity.pdbx_description
1 polymer ?
#
loop_
_entity_poly.entity_id
_entity_poly.type
_entity_poly.pdbx_seq_one_letter_code
_entity_poly.pdbx_strand_id
1 'polypeptide(L)' 'MPTDRQADLLIAVALTEFSVHYEVAAPGLAEHAWQLAADRLLEYDVEPREATGALEIK' A
#
# COMPACT_ATOMS: atom_id res chain seq x y z
N MET A 1 9.50 -3.79 17.28
CA MET A 1 9.29 -2.59 16.45
C MET A 1 9.41 -3.03 15.01
N PRO A 2 8.48 -2.67 14.12
CA PRO A 2 8.64 -2.93 12.70
C PRO A 2 9.91 -2.23 12.20
N THR A 3 10.56 -2.85 11.22
CA THR A 3 11.62 -2.17 10.45
C THR A 3 11.00 -1.07 9.60
N ASP A 4 11.79 -0.07 9.19
CA ASP A 4 11.31 0.99 8.29
C ASP A 4 10.66 0.39 7.02
N ARG A 5 11.31 -0.64 6.45
CA ARG A 5 10.76 -1.43 5.34
C ARG A 5 9.41 -2.06 5.66
N GLN A 6 9.25 -2.71 6.82
CA GLN A 6 7.96 -3.30 7.20
C GLN A 6 6.88 -2.24 7.39
N ALA A 7 7.22 -1.09 7.98
CA ALA A 7 6.27 0.01 8.16
C ALA A 7 5.82 0.58 6.81
N ASP A 8 6.73 0.77 5.87
CA ASP A 8 6.42 1.28 4.54
C ASP A 8 5.55 0.33 3.73
N LEU A 9 5.83 -0.98 3.80
CA LEU A 9 4.98 -1.99 3.16
C LEU A 9 3.59 -2.03 3.80
N LEU A 10 3.48 -1.89 5.12
CA LEU A 10 2.19 -1.79 5.82
C LEU A 10 1.39 -0.57 5.36
N ILE A 11 2.05 0.57 5.21
CA ILE A 11 1.42 1.80 4.70
C ILE A 11 0.95 1.60 3.26
N ALA A 12 1.77 0.98 2.40
CA ALA A 12 1.40 0.71 1.02
C ALA A 12 0.17 -0.19 0.90
N VAL A 13 0.11 -1.25 1.72
CA VAL A 13 -1.05 -2.15 1.77
C VAL A 13 -2.30 -1.41 2.26
N ALA A 14 -2.19 -0.63 3.34
CA ALA A 14 -3.31 0.13 3.88
C ALA A 14 -3.84 1.18 2.89
N LEU A 15 -2.95 1.87 2.16
CA LEU A 15 -3.32 2.84 1.14
C LEU A 15 -3.96 2.18 -0.09
N THR A 16 -3.52 0.96 -0.44
CA THR A 16 -4.14 0.15 -1.49
C THR A 16 -5.56 -0.28 -1.11
N GLU A 17 -5.74 -0.76 0.12
CA GLU A 17 -7.08 -1.11 0.62
C GLU A 17 -7.99 0.13 0.68
N PHE A 18 -7.44 1.25 1.15
CA PHE A 18 -8.14 2.53 1.19
C PHE A 18 -8.57 2.98 -0.22
N SER A 19 -7.69 2.91 -1.23
CA SER A 19 -8.03 3.35 -2.58
C SER A 19 -9.21 2.57 -3.14
N VAL A 20 -9.22 1.24 -2.97
CA VAL A 20 -10.32 0.38 -3.39
C VAL A 20 -11.62 0.74 -2.66
N HIS A 21 -11.55 0.99 -1.35
CA HIS A 21 -12.75 1.32 -0.56
C HIS A 21 -13.39 2.66 -0.95
N TYR A 22 -12.58 3.63 -1.39
CA TYR A 22 -13.03 5.00 -1.68
C TYR A 22 -13.08 5.34 -3.17
N GLU A 23 -12.85 4.38 -4.06
CA GLU A 23 -12.85 4.59 -5.52
C GLU A 23 -14.12 5.30 -6.01
N VAL A 24 -15.28 4.93 -5.48
CA VAL A 24 -16.56 5.52 -5.85
C VAL A 24 -16.88 6.80 -5.06
N ALA A 25 -16.63 6.77 -3.75
CA ALA A 25 -17.03 7.87 -2.86
C ALA A 25 -16.12 9.10 -2.96
N ALA A 26 -14.85 8.90 -3.28
CA ALA A 26 -13.83 9.94 -3.38
C ALA A 26 -12.72 9.55 -4.39
N PRO A 27 -13.03 9.51 -5.70
CA PRO A 27 -12.12 8.98 -6.73
C PRO A 27 -10.75 9.64 -6.75
N GLY A 28 -10.67 10.96 -6.58
CA GLY A 28 -9.39 11.66 -6.54
C GLY A 28 -8.54 11.33 -5.30
N LEU A 29 -9.18 11.06 -4.16
CA LEU A 29 -8.48 10.63 -2.96
C LEU A 29 -8.02 9.18 -3.08
N ALA A 30 -8.84 8.33 -3.69
CA ALA A 30 -8.49 6.94 -3.99
C ALA A 30 -7.30 6.86 -4.96
N GLU A 31 -7.30 7.67 -6.02
CA GLU A 31 -6.18 7.74 -6.97
C GLU A 31 -4.89 8.19 -6.26
N HIS A 32 -4.97 9.22 -5.42
CA HIS A 32 -3.81 9.71 -4.69
C HIS A 32 -3.26 8.67 -3.69
N ALA A 33 -4.15 7.97 -2.97
CA ALA A 33 -3.77 6.88 -2.08
C ALA A 33 -3.08 5.74 -2.85
N TRP A 34 -3.58 5.40 -4.03
CA TRP A 34 -2.96 4.40 -4.90
C TRP A 34 -1.56 4.82 -5.37
N GLN A 35 -1.37 6.08 -5.77
CA GLN A 35 -0.06 6.60 -6.15
C GLN A 35 0.94 6.54 -4.99
N LEU A 36 0.53 6.97 -3.80
CA LEU A 36 1.37 6.89 -2.60
C LEU A 36 1.72 5.44 -2.21
N ALA A 37 0.79 4.50 -2.41
CA ALA A 37 1.06 3.08 -2.22
C ALA A 37 2.10 2.57 -3.23
N ALA A 38 1.95 2.93 -4.51
CA ALA A 38 2.86 2.55 -5.57
C ALA A 38 4.28 3.09 -5.34
N ASP A 39 4.42 4.35 -4.93
CA ASP A 39 5.73 4.96 -4.62
C ASP A 39 6.47 4.17 -3.53
N ARG A 40 5.75 3.77 -2.47
CA ARG A 40 6.28 2.95 -1.37
C ARG A 40 6.67 1.54 -1.80
N LEU A 41 5.92 0.93 -2.71
CA LEU A 41 6.23 -0.40 -3.24
C LEU A 41 7.45 -0.38 -4.16
N LEU A 42 7.56 0.66 -5.01
CA LEU A 42 8.69 0.86 -5.92
C LEU A 42 10.00 1.09 -5.19
N GLU A 43 9.98 1.77 -4.04
CA GLU A 43 11.19 1.99 -3.20
C GLU A 43 11.88 0.68 -2.82
N TYR A 44 11.11 -0.40 -2.63
CA TYR A 44 11.62 -1.70 -2.22
C TYR A 44 11.62 -2.75 -3.33
N ASP A 45 11.23 -2.39 -4.55
CA ASP A 45 11.04 -3.28 -5.71
C ASP A 45 10.14 -4.48 -5.37
N VAL A 46 8.98 -4.20 -4.77
CA VAL A 46 8.04 -5.22 -4.28
C VAL A 46 6.70 -5.08 -4.98
N GLU A 47 6.15 -6.17 -5.52
CA GLU A 47 4.78 -6.18 -6.02
C GLU A 47 3.74 -6.21 -4.87
N PRO A 48 2.50 -5.72 -5.07
CA PRO A 48 1.48 -5.72 -4.01
C PRO A 48 1.23 -7.08 -3.34
N ARG A 49 1.30 -8.18 -4.11
CA ARG A 49 1.15 -9.55 -3.59
C ARG A 49 2.34 -9.99 -2.75
N GLU A 50 3.53 -9.52 -3.08
CA GLU A 50 4.75 -9.81 -2.33
C GLU A 50 4.79 -9.00 -1.04
N ALA A 51 4.25 -7.78 -1.04
CA ALA A 51 4.13 -6.93 0.14
C ALA A 51 3.26 -7.59 1.22
N THR A 52 2.09 -8.14 0.87
CA THR A 52 1.24 -8.86 1.83
C THR A 52 1.90 -10.13 2.36
N GLY A 53 2.63 -10.86 1.51
CA GLY A 53 3.43 -12.02 1.90
C GLY A 53 4.60 -11.66 2.83
N ALA A 54 5.30 -10.57 2.56
CA ALA A 54 6.41 -10.07 3.38
C ALA A 54 5.97 -9.57 4.76
N LEU A 55 4.70 -9.21 4.90
CA LEU A 55 4.08 -8.80 6.15
C LEU A 55 3.43 -9.96 6.91
N GLU A 56 3.48 -11.19 6.38
CA GLU A 56 2.78 -12.38 6.92
C GLU A 56 1.28 -12.16 7.15
N ILE A 57 0.66 -11.23 6.42
CA ILE A 57 -0.77 -10.94 6.50
C ILE A 57 -1.51 -12.07 5.75
N LYS A 58 -2.31 -12.84 6.49
CA LYS A 58 -3.14 -13.94 5.97
C LYS A 58 -4.55 -13.49 5.63
#